data_AF-I7CFZ9-F1
#
_entry.id   AF-I7CFZ9-F1
#
_cell.length_a   1.000
_cell.length_b   1.000
_cell.length_c   1.000
_cell.angle_alpha   90.00
_cell.angle_beta   90.00
_cell.angle_gamma   90.00
#
_symmetry.space_group_name_H-M   'P 1'
#
loop_
_entity.id
_entity.type
_entity.pdbx_description
1 polymer ?
#
loop_
_entity_poly.entity_id
_entity_poly.type
_entity_poly.pdbx_seq_one_letter_code
_entity_poly.pdbx_strand_id
1 'polypeptide(L)'
;MPKSNGPRQGTRRKLANDPRDRGTSPPQRAIQEYEEGEKVHLKIDPSTPNGRFHPRFDGRTGEVVGKQGDAFKVEIVDGGKEKTLLVTAAHMRAQNQEKSRI
;
A
#
# COMPACT_ATOMS: atom_id res chain seq x y z
N MET A 1 21.09 15.13 -19.66
CA MET A 1 19.81 15.67 -19.14
C MET A 1 19.73 15.40 -17.65
N PRO A 2 19.38 16.39 -16.81
CA PRO A 2 19.14 16.16 -15.38
C PRO A 2 17.96 15.21 -15.18
N LYS A 3 18.02 14.38 -14.14
CA LYS A 3 16.89 13.53 -13.75
C LYS A 3 15.82 14.41 -13.09
N SER A 4 14.56 14.25 -13.51
CA SER A 4 13.44 14.86 -12.81
C SER A 4 13.21 14.17 -11.46
N ASN A 5 12.64 14.89 -10.48
CA ASN A 5 12.31 14.35 -9.16
C ASN A 5 10.80 14.13 -8.98
N GLY A 6 10.12 13.73 -10.06
CA GLY A 6 8.69 13.47 -10.04
C GLY A 6 8.32 12.25 -9.18
N PRO A 7 7.09 12.17 -8.66
CA PRO A 7 6.66 11.12 -7.73
C PRO A 7 6.69 9.69 -8.32
N ARG A 8 6.77 9.56 -9.66
CA ARG A 8 6.86 8.28 -10.36
C ARG A 8 8.24 8.03 -10.97
N GLN A 9 9.24 8.83 -10.64
CA GLN A 9 10.59 8.62 -11.15
C GLN A 9 11.15 7.27 -10.65
N GLY A 10 11.81 6.53 -11.55
CA GLY A 10 12.42 5.24 -11.21
C GLY A 10 11.42 4.11 -10.93
N THR A 11 10.13 4.28 -11.24
CA THR A 11 9.08 3.32 -10.87
C THR A 11 8.70 2.33 -11.95
N ARG A 12 9.35 2.34 -13.13
CA ARG A 12 9.00 1.50 -14.29
C ARG A 12 8.70 0.04 -13.92
N ARG A 13 9.56 -0.58 -13.09
CA ARG A 13 9.35 -1.97 -12.62
C ARG A 13 8.50 -2.07 -11.35
N LYS A 14 8.57 -1.07 -10.45
CA LYS A 14 7.78 -1.05 -9.20
C LYS A 14 6.28 -0.93 -9.45
N LEU A 15 5.89 -0.26 -10.53
CA LEU A 15 4.50 -0.03 -10.94
C LEU A 15 4.14 -0.81 -12.21
N ALA A 16 4.85 -1.90 -12.48
CA ALA A 16 4.48 -2.85 -13.53
C ALA A 16 3.88 -4.10 -12.88
N ASN A 17 2.85 -4.65 -13.51
CA ASN A 17 2.37 -6.00 -13.21
C ASN A 17 3.22 -7.02 -13.95
N ASP A 18 3.34 -8.22 -13.38
CA ASP A 18 3.81 -9.37 -14.13
C ASP A 18 2.83 -9.70 -15.27
N PRO A 19 3.30 -10.30 -16.38
CA PRO A 19 2.47 -10.52 -17.56
C PRO A 19 1.17 -11.29 -17.30
N ARG A 20 1.14 -12.18 -16.29
CA ARG A 20 -0.01 -13.01 -15.92
C ARG A 20 -0.89 -12.39 -14.82
N ASP A 21 -0.44 -11.31 -14.21
CA ASP A 21 -1.17 -10.56 -13.17
C ASP A 21 -1.77 -9.27 -13.73
N ARG A 22 -1.88 -9.15 -15.05
CA ARG A 22 -2.49 -7.99 -15.70
C ARG A 22 -4.00 -7.99 -15.53
N GLY A 23 -4.59 -6.80 -15.58
CA GLY A 23 -6.03 -6.61 -15.47
C GLY A 23 -6.44 -6.21 -14.05
N THR A 24 -7.74 -6.27 -13.79
CA THR A 24 -8.31 -5.86 -12.51
C THR A 24 -7.92 -6.84 -11.41
N SER A 25 -7.40 -6.30 -10.31
CA SER A 25 -7.09 -7.09 -9.13
C SER A 25 -8.34 -7.66 -8.45
N PRO A 26 -8.23 -8.77 -7.69
CA PRO A 26 -9.36 -9.39 -7.03
C PRO A 26 -10.17 -8.39 -6.17
N PRO A 27 -11.50 -8.30 -6.32
CA PRO A 27 -12.34 -7.32 -5.62
C PRO A 27 -12.23 -7.37 -4.10
N GLN A 28 -12.05 -8.57 -3.53
CA GLN A 28 -11.89 -8.80 -2.09
C GLN A 28 -10.75 -7.96 -1.49
N ARG A 29 -9.70 -7.67 -2.28
CA ARG A 29 -8.57 -6.85 -1.83
C ARG A 29 -8.94 -5.39 -1.61
N ALA A 30 -9.88 -4.86 -2.42
CA ALA A 30 -10.29 -3.47 -2.35
C ALA A 30 -11.23 -3.19 -1.16
N ILE A 31 -11.97 -4.20 -0.71
CA ILE A 31 -12.94 -4.11 0.39
C ILE A 31 -12.41 -4.68 1.71
N GLN A 32 -11.12 -5.02 1.78
CA GLN A 32 -10.55 -5.62 2.98
C GLN A 32 -10.53 -4.59 4.13
N GLU A 33 -11.07 -4.98 5.27
CA GLU A 33 -11.07 -4.17 6.49
C GLU A 33 -9.88 -4.52 7.39
N TYR A 34 -9.36 -3.48 8.04
CA TYR A 34 -8.24 -3.53 8.96
C TYR A 34 -8.58 -2.79 10.25
N GLU A 35 -8.09 -3.29 11.37
CA GLU A 35 -8.34 -2.70 12.68
C GLU A 35 -7.15 -1.85 13.15
N GLU A 36 -7.39 -0.90 14.06
CA GLU A 36 -6.31 -0.13 14.68
C GLU A 36 -5.37 -1.05 15.45
N GLY A 37 -4.06 -0.82 15.33
CA GLY A 37 -3.02 -1.71 15.87
C GLY A 37 -2.61 -2.85 14.93
N GLU A 38 -3.35 -3.09 13.84
CA GLU A 38 -3.00 -4.16 12.91
C GLU A 38 -1.73 -3.81 12.11
N LYS A 39 -0.80 -4.78 12.05
CA LYS A 39 0.42 -4.66 11.25
C LYS A 39 0.16 -5.02 9.79
N VAL A 40 0.53 -4.12 8.91
CA VAL A 40 0.27 -4.25 7.46
C VAL A 40 1.52 -4.00 6.64
N HIS A 41 1.73 -4.83 5.62
CA HIS A 41 2.71 -4.58 4.57
C HIS A 41 2.12 -3.64 3.53
N LEU A 42 2.83 -2.57 3.24
CA LEU A 42 2.52 -1.62 2.20
C LEU A 42 3.02 -2.16 0.86
N LYS A 43 2.11 -2.59 0.00
CA LYS A 43 2.43 -3.12 -1.32
C LYS A 43 1.52 -2.54 -2.38
N ILE A 44 2.06 -1.70 -3.25
CA ILE A 44 1.32 -1.07 -4.32
C ILE A 44 0.85 -2.12 -5.31
N ASP A 45 -0.48 -2.27 -5.38
CA ASP A 45 -1.19 -2.83 -6.53
C ASP A 45 -1.07 -1.91 -7.79
N PRO A 46 -0.32 -2.32 -8.83
CA PRO A 46 -0.14 -1.55 -10.06
C PRO A 46 -1.40 -1.44 -10.94
N SER A 47 -2.44 -2.24 -10.70
CA SER A 47 -3.72 -2.16 -11.41
C SER A 47 -4.69 -1.14 -10.81
N THR A 48 -4.49 -0.72 -9.55
CA THR A 48 -5.37 0.25 -8.86
C THR A 48 -4.67 1.60 -8.65
N PRO A 49 -4.99 2.67 -9.40
CA PRO A 49 -4.34 3.97 -9.21
C PRO A 49 -4.71 4.70 -7.91
N ASN A 50 -5.94 4.51 -7.44
CA ASN A 50 -6.53 5.29 -6.35
C ASN A 50 -6.04 4.82 -4.98
N GLY A 51 -5.71 5.76 -4.10
CA GLY A 51 -5.25 5.47 -2.74
C GLY A 51 -3.81 4.97 -2.64
N ARG A 52 -3.03 5.08 -3.73
CA ARG A 52 -1.59 4.82 -3.71
C ARG A 52 -0.83 5.83 -2.88
N PHE A 53 0.15 5.33 -2.15
CA PHE A 53 1.19 6.13 -1.51
C PHE A 53 2.41 6.30 -2.43
N HIS A 54 3.38 7.12 -2.01
CA HIS A 54 4.61 7.33 -2.77
C HIS A 54 5.41 6.02 -2.90
N PRO A 55 5.82 5.56 -4.10
CA PRO A 55 6.51 4.27 -4.33
C PRO A 55 7.87 4.08 -3.65
N ARG A 56 8.33 5.09 -2.89
CA ARG A 56 9.49 4.97 -1.99
C ARG A 56 9.16 4.10 -0.79
N PHE A 57 7.91 4.09 -0.36
CA PHE A 57 7.45 3.34 0.81
C PHE A 57 6.94 1.94 0.46
N ASP A 58 7.01 1.53 -0.82
CA ASP A 58 6.62 0.18 -1.24
C ASP A 58 7.54 -0.86 -0.56
N GLY A 59 6.96 -1.89 0.02
CA GLY A 59 7.65 -2.93 0.78
C GLY A 59 7.92 -2.59 2.25
N ARG A 60 7.49 -1.41 2.74
CA ARG A 60 7.54 -1.10 4.18
C ARG A 60 6.41 -1.84 4.92
N THR A 61 6.61 -2.05 6.20
CA THR A 61 5.56 -2.51 7.13
C THR A 61 5.22 -1.37 8.06
N GLY A 62 3.94 -1.18 8.33
CA GLY A 62 3.43 -0.15 9.21
C GLY A 62 2.32 -0.68 10.12
N GLU A 63 1.76 0.23 10.90
CA GLU A 63 0.64 -0.04 11.81
C GLU A 63 -0.55 0.83 11.41
N VAL A 64 -1.75 0.25 11.41
CA VAL A 64 -2.98 1.02 11.19
C VAL A 64 -3.30 1.83 12.45
N VAL A 65 -3.45 3.14 12.29
CA VAL A 65 -3.76 4.08 13.39
C VAL A 65 -5.12 4.78 13.17
N GLY A 66 -5.96 4.17 12.33
CA GLY A 66 -7.35 4.55 12.10
C GLY A 66 -7.70 4.71 10.63
N LYS A 67 -8.89 5.26 10.37
CA LYS A 67 -9.47 5.40 9.03
C LYS A 67 -9.75 6.88 8.71
N GLN A 68 -9.72 7.23 7.42
CA GLN A 68 -10.12 8.53 6.89
C GLN A 68 -10.88 8.30 5.58
N GLY A 69 -12.21 8.33 5.63
CA GLY A 69 -13.06 7.90 4.52
C GLY A 69 -12.82 6.43 4.17
N ASP A 70 -12.54 6.14 2.91
CA ASP A 70 -12.23 4.78 2.43
C ASP A 70 -10.76 4.38 2.61
N ALA A 71 -9.90 5.31 3.05
CA ALA A 71 -8.48 5.07 3.24
C ALA A 71 -8.15 4.81 4.72
N PHE A 72 -7.08 4.07 4.96
CA PHE A 72 -6.49 3.84 6.28
C PHE A 72 -5.32 4.80 6.49
N LYS A 73 -5.18 5.28 7.72
CA LYS A 73 -3.98 5.95 8.21
C LYS A 73 -3.01 4.87 8.65
N VAL A 74 -1.86 4.77 8.00
CA VAL A 74 -0.80 3.81 8.32
C VAL A 74 0.44 4.54 8.75
N GLU A 75 0.91 4.27 9.97
CA GLU A 75 2.14 4.84 10.49
C GLU A 75 3.35 3.98 10.11
N ILE A 76 4.41 4.65 9.64
CA ILE A 76 5.70 4.04 9.31
C ILE A 76 6.85 4.88 9.85
N VAL A 77 8.00 4.23 10.08
CA VAL A 77 9.26 4.92 10.38
C VAL A 77 10.16 4.91 9.14
N ASP A 78 10.58 6.09 8.68
CA ASP A 78 11.48 6.27 7.54
C ASP A 78 12.72 7.07 7.96
N GLY A 79 13.82 6.35 8.25
CA GLY A 79 15.08 6.95 8.69
C GLY A 79 14.97 7.64 10.06
N GLY A 80 14.27 7.01 11.00
CA GLY A 80 14.06 7.54 12.36
C GLY A 80 12.95 8.61 12.47
N LYS A 81 12.24 8.89 11.38
CA LYS A 81 11.10 9.82 11.37
C LYS A 81 9.79 9.07 11.17
N GLU A 82 8.85 9.29 12.07
CA GLU A 82 7.46 8.83 11.93
C GLU A 82 6.76 9.59 10.81
N LYS A 83 5.97 8.85 10.04
CA LYS A 83 5.16 9.37 8.93
C LYS A 83 3.85 8.62 8.88
N THR A 84 2.77 9.36 8.69
CA THR A 84 1.45 8.79 8.40
C THR A 84 1.22 8.79 6.90
N LEU A 85 0.85 7.62 6.37
CA LEU A 85 0.42 7.44 4.99
C LEU A 85 -1.08 7.22 4.94
N LEU A 86 -1.75 7.84 3.97
CA LEU A 86 -3.14 7.54 3.63
C LEU A 86 -3.16 6.51 2.50
N VAL A 87 -3.69 5.33 2.78
CA VAL A 87 -3.58 4.16 1.90
C VAL A 87 -4.91 3.42 1.84
N THR A 88 -5.38 3.06 0.65
CA THR A 88 -6.56 2.19 0.50
C THR A 88 -6.19 0.72 0.66
N ALA A 89 -7.17 -0.10 1.06
CA ALA A 89 -7.00 -1.54 1.29
C ALA A 89 -6.32 -2.29 0.13
N ALA A 90 -6.57 -1.84 -1.11
CA ALA A 90 -5.96 -2.39 -2.32
C ALA A 90 -4.42 -2.46 -2.27
N HIS A 91 -3.78 -1.58 -1.50
CA HIS A 91 -2.33 -1.44 -1.40
C HIS A 91 -1.75 -1.94 -0.07
N MET A 92 -2.53 -2.69 0.70
CA MET A 92 -2.14 -3.22 2.00
C MET A 92 -2.26 -4.73 2.03
N ARG A 93 -1.47 -5.38 2.90
CA ARG A 93 -1.57 -6.79 3.25
C ARG A 93 -1.43 -6.95 4.75
N ALA A 94 -2.33 -7.68 5.39
CA ALA A 94 -2.14 -8.09 6.78
C ALA A 94 -0.85 -8.91 6.93
N GLN A 95 -0.06 -8.62 7.96
CA GLN A 95 1.18 -9.36 8.26
C GLN A 95 0.87 -10.77 8.77
N ASN A 96 -0.09 -10.88 9.69
CA ASN A 96 -0.52 -12.15 10.26
C ASN A 96 -1.99 -12.37 9.89
N GLN A 97 -2.25 -13.10 8.81
CA GLN A 97 -3.58 -13.66 8.61
C GLN A 97 -3.69 -14.93 9.46
N GLU A 98 -4.14 -14.79 10.70
CA GLU A 98 -4.77 -15.94 11.35
C GLU A 98 -5.96 -16.36 10.48
N LYS A 99 -6.06 -17.65 10.19
CA LYS A 99 -7.04 -18.26 9.27
C LYS A 99 -8.49 -18.22 9.81
N SER A 100 -8.91 -17.12 10.44
CA SER A 100 -10.19 -17.02 11.16
C SER A 100 -11.25 -16.18 10.45
N ARG A 101 -10.96 -15.58 9.29
CA ARG A 101 -11.98 -14.89 8.48
C ARG A 101 -12.48 -15.82 7.36
N ILE A 102 -13.23 -16.85 7.76
CA ILE A 102 -14.15 -17.61 6.88
C ILE A 102 -15.51 -16.95 6.97
#